data_AF-A0A7S0HIK0-F1
#
_entry.id   AF-A0A7S0HIK0-F1
#
_cell.length_a   1.000
_cell.length_b   1.000
_cell.length_c   1.000
_cell.angle_alpha   90.00
_cell.angle_beta   90.00
_cell.angle_gamma   90.00
#
_symmetry.space_group_name_H-M   'P 1'
#
loop_
_entity.id
_entity.type
_entity.pdbx_description
1 polymer ?
#
loop_
_entity_poly.entity_id
_entity_poly.type
_entity_poly.pdbx_seq_one_letter_code
_entity_poly.pdbx_strand_id
1 'polypeptide(L)'
;KGLVNDPFLDASHDIAHGLRSARRLLTELNKLGMPCATEFLDPLIANYLSDLVSYGSLGARTCESQTHREMASGLGMPVGIKNPTSGDVQEAVDAVVASAAPHHHVGLSKEGRVVSRRTEGNQHAHVILRGGKQGTNSN
;
A
#
# COMPACT_ATOMS: atom_id res chain seq x y z
N LYS A 1 -11.14 2.55 11.46
CA LYS A 1 -10.30 3.41 10.59
C LYS A 1 -9.13 3.86 11.46
N GLY A 2 -7.88 3.43 11.18
CA GLY A 2 -6.76 3.52 12.13
C GLY A 2 -6.15 4.93 12.30
N LEU A 3 -4.90 5.00 12.79
CA LEU A 3 -4.17 6.22 13.17
C LEU A 3 -4.37 7.43 12.25
N VAL A 4 -4.29 7.24 10.92
CA VAL A 4 -4.44 8.34 9.96
C VAL A 4 -5.85 8.93 9.97
N ASN A 5 -6.88 8.11 10.19
CA ASN A 5 -8.28 8.55 10.08
C ASN A 5 -8.87 9.04 11.41
N ASP A 6 -8.35 8.58 12.54
CA ASP A 6 -8.85 8.94 13.87
C ASP A 6 -7.70 8.79 14.89
N PRO A 7 -6.79 9.77 14.96
CA PRO A 7 -5.58 9.65 15.77
C PRO A 7 -5.83 9.65 17.28
N PHE A 8 -6.98 10.18 17.73
CA PHE A 8 -7.32 10.30 19.15
C PHE A 8 -8.30 9.23 19.63
N LEU A 9 -8.79 8.36 18.73
CA LEU A 9 -9.76 7.30 19.03
C LEU A 9 -11.07 7.84 19.62
N ASP A 10 -11.45 9.05 19.22
CA ASP A 10 -12.61 9.79 19.74
C ASP A 10 -13.62 10.13 18.64
N ALA A 11 -13.45 9.58 17.44
CA ALA A 11 -14.25 9.86 16.24
C ALA A 11 -14.23 11.32 15.77
N SER A 12 -13.24 12.13 16.18
CA SER A 12 -13.04 13.50 15.68
C SER A 12 -12.66 13.56 14.20
N HIS A 13 -12.07 12.48 13.69
CA HIS A 13 -11.61 12.36 12.31
C HIS A 13 -10.60 13.43 11.87
N ASP A 14 -9.71 13.86 12.77
CA ASP A 14 -8.61 14.79 12.43
C ASP A 14 -7.53 14.10 11.57
N ILE A 15 -7.82 13.95 10.27
CA ILE A 15 -6.94 13.31 9.29
C ILE A 15 -5.62 14.06 9.14
N ALA A 16 -5.65 15.39 9.23
CA ALA A 16 -4.44 16.20 9.11
C ALA A 16 -3.48 15.92 10.27
N HIS A 17 -3.99 15.78 11.50
CA HIS A 17 -3.20 15.34 12.63
C HIS A 17 -2.74 13.89 12.46
N GLY A 18 -3.63 12.99 12.03
CA GLY A 18 -3.30 11.58 11.79
C GLY A 18 -2.14 11.39 10.80
N LEU A 19 -2.14 12.12 9.68
CA LEU A 19 -1.05 12.10 8.70
C LEU A 19 0.28 12.60 9.28
N ARG A 20 0.26 13.72 10.02
CA ARG A 20 1.47 14.25 10.68
C ARG A 20 2.02 13.25 11.70
N SER A 21 1.15 12.62 12.48
CA SER A 21 1.53 11.64 13.49
C SER A 21 2.09 10.36 12.87
N ALA A 22 1.47 9.83 11.82
CA ALA A 22 1.98 8.66 11.09
C ALA A 22 3.37 8.94 10.49
N ARG A 23 3.55 10.09 9.82
CA ARG A 23 4.83 10.47 9.23
C ARG A 23 5.92 10.69 10.29
N ARG A 24 5.58 11.33 11.41
CA ARG A 24 6.51 11.51 12.55
C ARG A 24 6.95 10.16 13.10
N LEU A 25 6.03 9.23 13.35
CA LEU A 25 6.36 7.89 13.84
C LEU A 25 7.36 7.17 12.92
N LEU A 26 7.07 7.10 11.62
CA LEU A 26 7.96 6.45 10.64
C LEU A 26 9.33 7.15 10.58
N THR A 27 9.36 8.48 10.68
CA THR A 27 10.62 9.24 10.70
C THR A 27 11.46 8.90 11.93
N GLU A 28 10.86 8.83 13.12
CA GLU A 28 11.58 8.50 14.36
C GLU A 28 12.08 7.05 14.34
N LEU A 29 11.29 6.09 13.83
CA LEU A 29 11.73 4.71 13.65
C LEU A 29 12.92 4.61 12.68
N ASN A 30 12.87 5.32 11.55
CA ASN A 30 13.96 5.34 10.58
C ASN A 30 15.24 5.97 11.16
N LYS A 31 15.13 7.01 12.02
CA LYS A 31 16.27 7.59 12.74
C LYS A 31 16.94 6.62 13.69
N LEU A 32 16.20 5.63 14.22
CA LEU A 32 16.74 4.53 15.02
C LEU A 32 17.36 3.42 14.15
N GLY A 33 17.39 3.58 12.82
CA GLY A 33 17.88 2.57 11.88
C GLY A 33 16.90 1.41 11.67
N MET A 34 15.64 1.56 12.08
CA MET A 34 14.62 0.51 11.96
C MET A 34 13.81 0.67 10.68
N PRO A 35 13.91 -0.28 9.71
CA PRO A 35 13.09 -0.22 8.51
C PRO A 35 11.62 -0.47 8.84
N CYS A 36 10.73 0.28 8.19
CA CYS A 36 9.29 0.21 8.42
C CYS A 36 8.55 -0.48 7.28
N ALA A 37 7.48 -1.19 7.63
CA ALA A 37 6.54 -1.79 6.69
C ALA A 37 5.12 -1.24 6.92
N THR A 38 4.32 -1.10 5.86
CA THR A 38 2.90 -0.69 6.00
C THR A 38 2.01 -1.32 4.94
N GLU A 39 0.70 -1.28 5.17
CA GLU A 39 -0.32 -1.62 4.16
C GLU A 39 -0.77 -0.35 3.45
N PHE A 40 -0.59 -0.29 2.13
CA PHE A 40 -1.02 0.85 1.33
C PHE A 40 -2.49 0.69 0.94
N LEU A 41 -3.35 1.36 1.71
CA LEU A 41 -4.82 1.30 1.58
C LEU A 41 -5.39 2.39 0.68
N ASP A 42 -4.67 3.49 0.50
CA ASP A 42 -5.13 4.67 -0.24
C ASP A 42 -3.94 5.28 -1.01
N PRO A 43 -4.02 5.38 -2.36
CA PRO A 43 -3.01 6.01 -3.18
C PRO A 43 -2.67 7.45 -2.77
N LEU A 44 -3.62 8.18 -2.20
CA LEU A 44 -3.40 9.54 -1.73
C LEU A 44 -2.47 9.52 -0.52
N ILE A 45 -2.72 8.65 0.46
CA ILE A 45 -1.89 8.50 1.67
C ILE A 45 -0.50 7.95 1.30
N ALA A 46 -0.40 7.06 0.31
CA ALA A 46 0.87 6.50 -0.14
C ALA A 46 1.88 7.58 -0.55
N ASN A 47 1.43 8.65 -1.22
CA ASN A 47 2.29 9.77 -1.61
C ASN A 47 2.88 10.53 -0.40
N TYR A 48 2.28 10.43 0.78
CA TYR A 48 2.75 11.10 2.01
C TYR A 48 3.69 10.26 2.86
N LEU A 49 3.71 8.94 2.70
CA LEU A 49 4.41 8.03 3.61
C LEU A 49 5.43 7.12 2.92
N SER A 50 5.32 6.92 1.60
CA SER A 50 6.12 5.94 0.86
C SER A 50 7.63 6.17 0.93
N ASP A 51 8.10 7.41 1.05
CA ASP A 51 9.52 7.75 1.20
C ASP A 51 10.13 7.28 2.53
N LEU A 52 9.30 6.88 3.49
CA LEU A 52 9.71 6.40 4.81
C LEU A 52 9.48 4.90 5.01
N VAL A 53 9.06 4.18 3.97
CA VAL A 53 8.66 2.77 4.06
C VAL A 53 9.62 1.92 3.23
N SER A 54 10.16 0.86 3.84
CA SER A 54 11.06 -0.10 3.19
C SER A 54 10.32 -1.28 2.55
N TYR A 55 9.09 -1.55 2.98
CA TYR A 55 8.27 -2.65 2.46
C TYR A 55 6.78 -2.29 2.47
N GLY A 56 6.12 -2.44 1.32
CA GLY A 56 4.68 -2.22 1.18
C GLY A 56 3.89 -3.51 1.17
N SER A 57 2.60 -3.44 1.49
CA SER A 57 1.66 -4.52 1.17
C SER A 57 0.33 -4.01 0.65
N LEU A 58 -0.32 -4.81 -0.20
CA LEU A 58 -1.73 -4.65 -0.58
C LEU A 58 -2.60 -5.62 0.22
N GLY A 59 -3.79 -5.15 0.59
CA GLY A 59 -4.75 -5.91 1.37
C GLY A 59 -5.45 -7.01 0.59
N ALA A 60 -5.91 -8.04 1.30
CA ALA A 60 -6.73 -9.12 0.72
C ALA A 60 -8.11 -8.67 0.21
N ARG A 61 -8.51 -7.42 0.45
CA ARG A 61 -9.74 -6.82 -0.08
C ARG A 61 -9.48 -5.83 -1.22
N THR A 62 -8.21 -5.59 -1.53
CA THR A 62 -7.76 -4.63 -2.54
C THR A 62 -6.82 -5.24 -3.57
N CYS A 63 -6.48 -6.53 -3.44
CA CYS A 63 -5.70 -7.31 -4.40
C CYS A 63 -6.26 -7.23 -5.84
N GLU A 64 -7.59 -7.30 -5.98
CA GLU A 64 -8.27 -7.20 -7.28
C GLU A 64 -8.49 -5.77 -7.76
N SER A 65 -8.21 -4.77 -6.92
CA SER A 65 -8.44 -3.38 -7.27
C SER A 65 -7.38 -2.87 -8.23
N GLN A 66 -7.82 -2.50 -9.44
CA GLN A 66 -6.97 -1.91 -10.46
C GLN A 66 -6.20 -0.69 -9.95
N THR A 67 -6.88 0.21 -9.22
CA THR A 67 -6.25 1.39 -8.61
C THR A 67 -5.11 1.04 -7.66
N HIS A 68 -5.20 -0.08 -6.93
CA HIS A 68 -4.13 -0.53 -6.04
C HIS A 68 -2.97 -1.17 -6.78
N ARG A 69 -3.24 -1.89 -7.88
CA ARG A 69 -2.21 -2.44 -8.78
C ARG A 69 -1.42 -1.33 -9.47
N GLU A 70 -2.12 -0.30 -9.95
CA GLU A 70 -1.51 0.91 -10.51
C GLU A 70 -0.64 1.63 -9.47
N MET A 71 -1.14 1.82 -8.24
CA MET A 71 -0.34 2.38 -7.15
C MET A 71 0.91 1.53 -6.88
N ALA A 72 0.77 0.21 -6.73
CA ALA A 72 1.88 -0.69 -6.44
C ALA A 72 2.97 -0.67 -7.53
N SER A 73 2.57 -0.48 -8.79
CA SER A 73 3.49 -0.35 -9.93
C SER A 73 4.40 0.88 -9.87
N GLY A 74 4.01 1.92 -9.10
CA GLY A 74 4.76 3.16 -8.94
C GLY A 74 5.50 3.28 -7.61
N LEU A 75 5.40 2.29 -6.72
CA LEU A 75 6.06 2.31 -5.41
C LEU A 75 7.54 1.92 -5.53
N GLY A 76 8.41 2.68 -4.87
CA GLY A 76 9.88 2.53 -4.94
C GLY A 76 10.46 1.41 -4.07
N MET A 77 9.63 0.58 -3.46
CA MET A 77 10.03 -0.52 -2.58
C MET A 77 9.30 -1.82 -2.96
N PRO A 78 9.76 -3.00 -2.51
CA PRO A 78 9.03 -4.25 -2.69
C PRO A 78 7.62 -4.19 -2.11
N VAL A 79 6.66 -4.77 -2.83
CA VAL A 79 5.24 -4.79 -2.44
C VAL A 79 4.73 -6.23 -2.37
N GLY A 80 4.31 -6.65 -1.19
CA GLY A 80 3.64 -7.93 -1.02
C GLY A 80 2.14 -7.83 -1.24
N ILE A 81 1.58 -8.66 -2.12
CA ILE A 81 0.16 -8.68 -2.45
C ILE A 81 -0.48 -9.90 -1.81
N LYS A 82 -1.37 -9.66 -0.84
CA LYS A 82 -2.08 -10.70 -0.11
C LYS A 82 -3.09 -11.40 -1.01
N ASN A 83 -3.14 -12.74 -0.94
CA ASN A 83 -4.27 -13.46 -1.54
C ASN A 83 -5.60 -12.97 -0.94
N PRO A 84 -6.68 -12.94 -1.74
CA PRO A 84 -8.02 -12.53 -1.35
C PRO A 84 -8.56 -13.34 -0.17
N THR A 85 -9.63 -12.84 0.43
CA THR A 85 -10.32 -13.55 1.53
C THR A 85 -10.90 -14.89 1.11
N SER A 86 -11.14 -15.14 -0.18
CA SER A 86 -11.52 -16.44 -0.74
C SER A 86 -10.45 -17.50 -0.49
N GLY A 87 -9.17 -17.11 -0.51
CA GLY A 87 -8.02 -18.01 -0.49
C GLY A 87 -7.37 -18.21 -1.87
N ASP A 88 -7.97 -17.67 -2.94
CA ASP A 88 -7.50 -17.88 -4.30
C ASP A 88 -6.15 -17.18 -4.55
N VAL A 89 -5.07 -17.95 -4.64
CA VAL A 89 -3.73 -17.40 -4.86
C VAL A 89 -3.56 -16.80 -6.25
N GLN A 90 -4.34 -17.25 -7.24
CA GLN A 90 -4.21 -16.77 -8.61
C GLN A 90 -4.52 -15.28 -8.70
N GLU A 91 -5.51 -14.79 -7.96
CA GLU A 91 -5.83 -13.36 -7.93
C GLU A 91 -4.65 -12.49 -7.43
N ALA A 92 -3.83 -13.01 -6.51
CA ALA A 92 -2.61 -12.34 -6.06
C ALA A 92 -1.50 -12.40 -7.09
N VAL A 93 -1.34 -13.54 -7.77
CA VAL A 93 -0.39 -13.70 -8.87
C VAL A 93 -0.71 -12.70 -9.99
N ASP A 94 -1.98 -12.59 -10.38
CA ASP A 94 -2.43 -11.64 -11.40
C ASP A 94 -2.16 -10.19 -11.00
N ALA A 95 -2.36 -9.86 -9.71
CA ALA A 95 -2.04 -8.54 -9.18
C ALA A 95 -0.52 -8.26 -9.18
N VAL A 96 0.31 -9.27 -8.90
CA VAL A 96 1.78 -9.16 -8.99
C VAL A 96 2.19 -8.88 -10.43
N VAL A 97 1.69 -9.66 -11.40
CA VAL A 97 1.97 -9.47 -12.83
C VAL A 97 1.52 -8.09 -13.30
N ALA A 98 0.32 -7.67 -12.91
CA ALA A 98 -0.19 -6.34 -13.25
C ALA A 98 0.69 -5.24 -12.63
N SER A 99 1.10 -5.38 -11.37
CA SER A 99 1.94 -4.39 -10.69
C SER A 99 3.35 -4.32 -11.27
N ALA A 100 3.86 -5.40 -11.87
CA ALA A 100 5.15 -5.43 -12.54
C ALA A 100 5.15 -4.72 -13.90
N ALA A 101 3.98 -4.44 -14.49
CA ALA A 101 3.87 -3.74 -15.77
C ALA A 101 3.84 -2.21 -15.60
N PRO A 102 4.28 -1.43 -16.60
CA PRO A 102 4.04 0.01 -16.66
C PRO A 102 2.54 0.35 -16.72
N HIS A 103 2.11 1.40 -16.01
CA HIS A 103 0.75 1.93 -16.08
C HIS A 103 0.72 3.40 -16.46
N HIS A 104 -0.41 3.82 -17.03
CA HIS A 104 -0.77 5.22 -17.21
C HIS A 104 -2.12 5.47 -16.54
N HIS A 105 -2.14 6.33 -15.52
CA HIS A 105 -3.34 6.59 -14.73
C HIS A 105 -3.41 8.04 -14.23
N VAL A 106 -4.54 8.41 -13.63
CA VAL A 106 -4.69 9.73 -12.99
C VAL A 106 -4.18 9.66 -11.55
N GLY A 107 -3.47 10.71 -11.11
CA GLY A 107 -2.98 10.84 -9.73
C GLY A 107 -2.83 12.31 -9.30
N LEU A 108 -2.21 12.55 -8.13
CA LEU A 108 -1.97 13.89 -7.60
C LEU A 108 -0.48 14.24 -7.57
N SER A 109 -0.05 15.43 -7.99
CA SER A 109 1.31 15.94 -7.78
C SER A 109 1.61 16.16 -6.29
N LYS A 110 2.88 16.46 -5.95
CA LYS A 110 3.27 16.78 -4.56
C LYS A 110 2.56 18.03 -4.02
N GLU A 111 2.14 18.92 -4.92
CA GLU A 111 1.39 20.14 -4.65
C GLU A 111 -0.14 19.90 -4.62
N GLY A 112 -0.59 18.64 -4.74
CA GLY A 112 -2.00 18.26 -4.68
C GLY A 112 -2.79 18.49 -5.97
N ARG A 113 -2.12 18.71 -7.11
CA ARG A 113 -2.80 18.92 -8.41
C ARG A 113 -3.06 17.60 -9.13
N VAL A 114 -4.20 17.48 -9.79
CA VAL A 114 -4.50 16.34 -10.66
C VAL A 114 -3.53 16.31 -11.84
N VAL A 115 -2.89 15.16 -12.07
CA VAL A 115 -1.94 14.96 -13.17
C VAL A 115 -2.06 13.55 -13.76
N SER A 116 -1.62 13.37 -15.00
CA SER A 116 -1.35 12.05 -15.55
C SER A 116 -0.05 11.50 -14.96
N ARG A 117 -0.09 10.25 -14.50
CA ARG A 117 1.04 9.50 -13.96
C ARG A 117 1.40 8.37 -14.92
N ARG A 118 2.70 8.19 -15.11
CA ARG A 118 3.27 7.01 -15.75
C ARG A 118 4.17 6.31 -14.74
N THR A 119 3.98 5.01 -14.57
CA THR A 119 4.84 4.15 -13.75
C THR A 119 5.65 3.23 -14.65
N GLU A 120 6.79 2.73 -14.15
CA GLU A 120 7.65 1.79 -14.89
C GLU A 120 7.33 0.33 -14.57
N GLY A 121 6.49 0.09 -13.57
CA GLY A 121 6.24 -1.25 -13.02
C GLY A 121 7.14 -1.57 -11.85
N ASN A 122 6.67 -2.45 -10.96
CA ASN A 122 7.38 -2.89 -9.78
C ASN A 122 7.77 -4.37 -9.89
N GLN A 123 9.01 -4.61 -10.33
CA GLN A 123 9.59 -5.96 -10.49
C GLN A 123 9.82 -6.69 -9.16
N HIS A 124 9.63 -6.00 -8.03
CA HIS A 124 9.78 -6.56 -6.67
C HIS A 124 8.44 -6.92 -6.02
N ALA A 125 7.33 -6.84 -6.78
CA ALA A 125 6.04 -7.34 -6.32
C ALA A 125 6.08 -8.86 -6.12
N HIS A 126 5.45 -9.35 -5.06
CA HIS A 126 5.39 -10.78 -4.73
C HIS A 126 4.12 -11.12 -3.96
N VAL A 127 3.78 -12.42 -3.89
CA VAL A 127 2.58 -12.90 -3.20
C VAL A 127 2.82 -13.01 -1.69
N ILE A 128 1.80 -12.68 -0.89
CA ILE A 128 1.70 -13.02 0.53
C ILE A 128 0.58 -14.06 0.72
N LEU A 129 0.94 -15.24 1.22
CA LEU A 129 -0.02 -16.27 1.62
C LEU A 129 -0.58 -15.96 3.03
N ARG A 130 -1.91 -15.94 3.16
CA ARG A 130 -2.61 -15.50 4.40
C ARG A 130 -3.85 -16.33 4.74
N GLY A 131 -3.98 -17.50 4.14
CA GLY A 131 -5.16 -18.36 4.20
C GLY A 131 -6.38 -17.75 3.49
N GLY A 132 -7.55 -18.32 3.75
CA GLY A 132 -8.82 -17.85 3.21
C GLY A 132 -10.00 -18.59 3.82
N LYS A 133 -11.18 -18.45 3.21
CA LYS A 133 -12.40 -19.15 3.64
C LYS A 133 -12.26 -20.68 3.67
N GLN A 134 -11.34 -21.23 2.87
CA GLN A 134 -11.08 -22.67 2.78
C GLN A 134 -10.03 -23.17 3.80
N GLY A 135 -9.46 -22.28 4.62
CA GLY A 135 -8.46 -22.65 5.63
C GLY A 135 -7.10 -21.98 5.41
N THR A 136 -6.07 -22.56 6.01
CA THR A 136 -4.69 -22.09 5.90
C THR A 136 -4.07 -22.53 4.57
N ASN A 137 -3.15 -21.72 4.02
CA ASN A 137 -2.40 -22.02 2.80
C ASN A 137 -0.88 -21.86 3.02
N SER A 138 -0.41 -22.24 4.21
CA SER A 138 0.99 -22.11 4.66
C SER A 138 1.83 -23.37 4.46
N ASN A 139 1.22 -24.45 4.00
CA ASN A 139 1.80 -25.80 3.95
C ASN A 139 1.85 -26.32 2.52
#